data_AF-A0A1J3DFV3-F1
#
_entry.id   AF-A0A1J3DFV3-F1
#
_cell.length_a   1.000
_cell.length_b   1.000
_cell.length_c   1.000
_cell.angle_alpha   90.00
_cell.angle_beta   90.00
_cell.angle_gamma   90.00
#
_symmetry.space_group_name_H-M   'P 1'
#
loop_
_entity.id
_entity.type
_entity.pdbx_description
1 polymer ?
#
loop_
_entity_poly.entity_id
_entity_poly.type
_entity_poly.pdbx_seq_one_letter_code
_entity_poly.pdbx_strand_id
1 'polypeptide(L)'
;TKAKFAASVVFTDAMKRKNGGDANVKLGWYSGSKQEIDNIVSYGFSSREVKKFENDVGSHGVGIHLVHHLFSLAAALVCEADEEGVKHLLLCRLILGKPEQIVSGSKQSYPSSSQFDSGVDDLENPRKYVIWSSTMNSYILPSHVVSFKSPRLRGLIRGGGGLGRVRSPCVSFSVLISLLSKSLDPPRMHVVLRTYDDFRVWNLL
;
A
#
# COMPACT_ATOMS: atom_id res chain seq x y z
N THR A 1 11.22 -2.93 -20.00
CA THR A 1 11.70 -3.09 -21.40
C THR A 1 10.53 -2.95 -22.36
N LYS A 2 10.78 -2.66 -23.66
CA LYS A 2 9.72 -2.56 -24.70
C LYS A 2 8.83 -3.81 -24.76
N ALA A 3 9.40 -5.00 -24.53
CA ALA A 3 8.67 -6.26 -24.47
C ALA A 3 7.62 -6.31 -23.33
N LYS A 4 8.01 -5.94 -22.09
CA LYS A 4 7.07 -5.90 -20.94
C LYS A 4 5.90 -4.94 -21.20
N PHE A 5 6.19 -3.78 -21.81
CA PHE A 5 5.15 -2.83 -22.20
C PHE A 5 4.20 -3.41 -23.26
N ALA A 6 4.73 -4.00 -24.33
CA ALA A 6 3.91 -4.62 -25.38
C ALA A 6 3.01 -5.74 -24.83
N ALA A 7 3.55 -6.61 -23.96
CA ALA A 7 2.75 -7.64 -23.29
C ALA A 7 1.63 -7.03 -22.43
N SER A 8 1.91 -5.96 -21.68
CA SER A 8 0.90 -5.27 -20.87
C SER A 8 -0.24 -4.67 -21.72
N VAL A 9 0.05 -4.19 -22.93
CA VAL A 9 -0.99 -3.74 -23.87
C VAL A 9 -1.90 -4.90 -24.27
N VAL A 10 -1.32 -6.06 -24.60
CA VAL A 10 -2.10 -7.27 -24.94
C VAL A 10 -3.00 -7.70 -23.79
N PHE A 11 -2.49 -7.75 -22.56
CA PHE A 11 -3.29 -8.10 -21.38
C PHE A 11 -4.38 -7.06 -21.10
N THR A 12 -4.08 -5.77 -21.28
CA THR A 12 -5.07 -4.70 -21.11
C THR A 12 -6.22 -4.86 -22.09
N ASP A 13 -5.93 -5.12 -23.36
CA ASP A 13 -6.97 -5.28 -24.38
C ASP A 13 -7.76 -6.58 -24.20
N ALA A 14 -7.11 -7.67 -23.79
CA ALA A 14 -7.80 -8.90 -23.41
C ALA A 14 -8.77 -8.67 -22.23
N MET A 15 -8.34 -7.90 -21.23
CA MET A 15 -9.17 -7.57 -20.06
C MET A 15 -10.37 -6.70 -20.45
N LYS A 16 -10.19 -5.71 -21.32
CA LYS A 16 -11.32 -4.91 -21.85
C LYS A 16 -12.36 -5.78 -22.52
N ARG A 17 -11.94 -6.74 -23.36
CA ARG A 17 -12.88 -7.67 -24.01
C ARG A 17 -13.63 -8.53 -23.01
N LYS A 18 -12.97 -8.97 -21.92
CA LYS A 18 -13.60 -9.74 -20.84
C LYS A 18 -14.66 -8.93 -20.08
N ASN A 19 -14.36 -7.65 -19.77
CA ASN A 19 -15.13 -6.85 -18.81
C ASN A 19 -15.97 -5.72 -19.45
N GLY A 20 -16.48 -5.94 -20.67
CA GLY A 20 -17.43 -5.00 -21.29
C GLY A 20 -16.83 -3.69 -21.80
N GLY A 21 -15.53 -3.68 -22.11
CA GLY A 21 -14.83 -2.55 -22.74
C GLY A 21 -13.84 -1.81 -21.83
N ASP A 22 -13.87 -2.06 -20.52
CA ASP A 22 -12.95 -1.45 -19.55
C ASP A 22 -12.06 -2.49 -18.86
N ALA A 23 -10.76 -2.21 -18.81
CA ALA A 23 -9.79 -3.04 -18.09
C ALA A 23 -9.57 -2.58 -16.65
N ASN A 24 -10.21 -1.46 -16.25
CA ASN A 24 -10.06 -0.82 -14.95
C ASN A 24 -8.58 -0.60 -14.61
N VAL A 25 -7.90 0.16 -15.47
CA VAL A 25 -6.48 0.42 -15.32
C VAL A 25 -6.27 1.51 -14.26
N LYS A 26 -5.45 1.21 -13.25
CA LYS A 26 -5.10 2.14 -12.17
C LYS A 26 -3.59 2.28 -12.00
N LEU A 27 -3.19 3.27 -11.21
CA LEU A 27 -1.81 3.45 -10.76
C LEU A 27 -1.70 3.12 -9.27
N GLY A 28 -0.63 2.41 -8.91
CA GLY A 28 -0.34 2.06 -7.52
C GLY A 28 1.16 2.09 -7.23
N TRP A 29 1.49 2.37 -5.98
CA TRP A 29 2.83 2.37 -5.43
C TRP A 29 3.14 0.99 -4.83
N TYR A 30 4.29 0.46 -5.22
CA TYR A 30 4.96 -0.62 -4.50
C TYR A 30 6.12 -0.04 -3.70
N SER A 31 6.17 -0.37 -2.41
CA SER A 31 7.22 0.05 -1.48
C SER A 31 8.12 -1.13 -1.15
N GLY A 32 9.42 -0.96 -1.38
CA GLY A 32 10.43 -1.97 -1.09
C GLY A 32 11.82 -1.35 -0.98
N SER A 33 12.78 -2.20 -0.64
CA SER A 33 14.20 -1.87 -0.70
C SER A 33 14.65 -1.63 -2.15
N LYS A 34 15.78 -0.95 -2.29
CA LYS A 34 16.46 -0.72 -3.58
C LYS A 34 16.68 -2.03 -4.35
N GLN A 35 17.13 -3.08 -3.65
CA GLN A 35 17.39 -4.38 -4.23
C GLN A 35 16.12 -5.11 -4.68
N GLU A 36 15.03 -5.03 -3.91
CA GLU A 36 13.72 -5.57 -4.32
C GLU A 36 13.23 -4.87 -5.60
N ILE A 37 13.26 -3.54 -5.63
CA ILE A 37 12.78 -2.77 -6.80
C ILE A 37 13.63 -3.06 -8.04
N ASP A 38 14.96 -3.12 -7.90
CA ASP A 38 15.85 -3.44 -9.02
C ASP A 38 15.57 -4.85 -9.59
N ASN A 39 15.35 -5.83 -8.71
CA ASN A 39 14.97 -7.19 -9.10
C ASN A 39 13.62 -7.21 -9.81
N ILE A 40 12.62 -6.46 -9.32
CA ILE A 40 11.29 -6.38 -9.94
C ILE A 40 11.38 -5.74 -11.34
N VAL A 41 12.14 -4.67 -11.49
CA VAL A 41 12.32 -4.00 -12.78
C VAL A 41 13.00 -4.93 -13.79
N SER A 42 14.02 -5.67 -13.36
CA SER A 42 14.79 -6.60 -14.18
C SER A 42 13.97 -7.86 -14.53
N TYR A 43 13.48 -8.57 -13.52
CA TYR A 43 12.96 -9.93 -13.66
C TYR A 43 11.44 -10.04 -13.48
N GLY A 44 10.78 -9.00 -12.97
CA GLY A 44 9.37 -9.03 -12.60
C GLY A 44 9.15 -9.40 -11.13
N PHE A 45 7.89 -9.42 -10.71
CA PHE A 45 7.51 -9.85 -9.37
C PHE A 45 7.70 -11.38 -9.22
N SER A 46 7.99 -11.81 -7.99
CA SER A 46 8.26 -13.22 -7.68
C SER A 46 7.55 -13.65 -6.40
N SER A 47 7.74 -14.92 -6.01
CA SER A 47 7.21 -15.45 -4.74
C SER A 47 7.80 -14.76 -3.51
N ARG A 48 8.94 -14.07 -3.63
CA ARG A 48 9.55 -13.32 -2.52
C ARG A 48 8.64 -12.19 -2.05
N GLU A 49 8.10 -11.41 -2.99
CA GLU A 49 7.25 -10.26 -2.69
C GLU A 49 5.87 -10.67 -2.17
N VAL A 50 5.35 -11.83 -2.61
CA VAL A 50 4.08 -12.39 -2.12
C VAL A 50 4.20 -12.80 -0.64
N LYS A 51 5.30 -13.47 -0.27
CA LYS A 51 5.53 -13.97 1.10
C LYS A 51 5.67 -12.87 2.16
N LYS A 52 5.98 -11.63 1.75
CA LYS A 52 6.12 -10.47 2.64
C LYS A 52 4.85 -10.18 3.45
N PHE A 53 3.69 -10.46 2.88
CA PHE A 53 2.38 -10.13 3.47
C PHE A 53 1.58 -11.37 3.92
N GLU A 54 2.12 -12.57 3.73
CA GLU A 54 1.43 -13.83 4.01
C GLU A 54 1.07 -13.99 5.50
N ASN A 55 1.95 -13.50 6.38
CA ASN A 55 1.78 -13.57 7.84
C ASN A 55 1.34 -12.24 8.48
N ASP A 56 1.10 -11.21 7.68
CA ASP A 56 0.58 -9.94 8.19
C ASP A 56 -0.90 -10.11 8.57
N VAL A 57 -1.28 -9.61 9.74
CA VAL A 57 -2.66 -9.68 10.25
C VAL A 57 -3.53 -8.64 9.57
N GLY A 58 -2.95 -7.54 9.09
CA GLY A 58 -3.65 -6.47 8.35
C GLY A 58 -3.58 -6.61 6.83
N SER A 59 -3.13 -7.75 6.30
CA SER A 59 -3.09 -7.98 4.85
C SER A 59 -4.46 -8.36 4.30
N HIS A 60 -4.72 -7.97 3.06
CA HIS A 60 -5.98 -8.22 2.37
C HIS A 60 -5.80 -9.38 1.39
N GLY A 61 -5.47 -10.56 1.90
CA GLY A 61 -5.16 -11.73 1.09
C GLY A 61 -3.66 -11.96 0.86
N VAL A 62 -3.34 -12.93 0.02
CA VAL A 62 -1.97 -13.36 -0.32
C VAL A 62 -1.70 -13.02 -1.78
N GLY A 63 -0.88 -11.98 -2.00
CA GLY A 63 -0.56 -11.46 -3.32
C GLY A 63 0.38 -10.27 -3.25
N ILE A 64 0.55 -9.59 -4.39
CA ILE A 64 1.30 -8.33 -4.43
C ILE A 64 0.39 -7.21 -3.97
N HIS A 65 0.78 -6.58 -2.86
CA HIS A 65 0.07 -5.44 -2.30
C HIS A 65 0.63 -4.13 -2.86
N LEU A 66 -0.25 -3.25 -3.33
CA LEU A 66 0.10 -1.91 -3.78
C LEU A 66 -0.81 -0.87 -3.11
N VAL A 67 -0.26 0.30 -2.86
CA VAL A 67 -1.00 1.45 -2.32
C VAL A 67 -1.48 2.32 -3.48
N HIS A 68 -2.74 2.75 -3.45
CA HIS A 68 -3.30 3.63 -4.48
C HIS A 68 -2.44 4.90 -4.63
N HIS A 69 -2.16 5.33 -5.87
CA HIS A 69 -1.17 6.38 -6.16
C HIS A 69 -1.39 7.73 -5.43
N LEU A 70 -2.65 8.12 -5.21
CA LEU A 70 -3.02 9.30 -4.43
C LEU A 70 -2.55 9.27 -2.96
N PHE A 71 -2.23 8.11 -2.40
CA PHE A 71 -1.73 7.95 -1.03
C PHE A 71 -0.19 7.81 -0.99
N SER A 72 0.50 8.65 -1.76
CA SER A 72 1.97 8.64 -1.88
C SER A 72 2.69 8.78 -0.54
N LEU A 73 2.13 9.54 0.41
CA LEU A 73 2.70 9.70 1.75
C LEU A 73 2.69 8.38 2.53
N ALA A 74 1.59 7.61 2.46
CA ALA A 74 1.48 6.31 3.12
C ALA A 74 2.51 5.32 2.54
N ALA A 75 2.63 5.28 1.21
CA ALA A 75 3.63 4.46 0.53
C ALA A 75 5.08 4.85 0.94
N ALA A 76 5.36 6.16 1.03
CA ALA A 76 6.67 6.70 1.41
C ALA A 76 7.06 6.42 2.88
N LEU A 77 6.06 6.30 3.77
CA LEU A 77 6.29 5.98 5.18
C LEU A 77 6.81 4.56 5.35
N VAL A 78 6.22 3.58 4.66
CA VAL A 78 6.61 2.17 4.78
C VAL A 78 7.88 1.80 4.00
N CYS A 79 8.40 2.69 3.15
CA CYS A 79 9.65 2.45 2.43
C CYS A 79 10.88 2.40 3.35
N GLU A 80 11.73 1.41 3.12
CA GLU A 80 13.06 1.31 3.70
C GLU A 80 14.04 2.23 2.95
N ALA A 81 14.96 2.84 3.70
CA ALA A 81 16.02 3.65 3.11
C ALA A 81 17.23 2.79 2.79
N ASP A 82 17.94 3.09 1.70
CA ASP A 82 19.22 2.47 1.39
C ASP A 82 20.35 3.00 2.31
N GLU A 83 21.56 2.50 2.08
CA GLU A 83 22.76 2.85 2.86
C GLU A 83 23.06 4.36 2.81
N GLU A 84 22.67 5.03 1.72
CA GLU A 84 22.81 6.48 1.51
C GLU A 84 21.62 7.30 2.06
N GLY A 85 20.63 6.63 2.67
CA GLY A 85 19.43 7.22 3.26
C GLY A 85 18.38 7.65 2.22
N VAL A 86 18.43 7.12 0.99
CA VAL A 86 17.46 7.31 -0.09
C VAL A 86 16.36 6.25 0.02
N LYS A 87 15.11 6.67 -0.11
CA LYS A 87 13.96 5.78 -0.25
C LYS A 87 13.58 5.66 -1.72
N HIS A 88 13.13 4.48 -2.12
CA HIS A 88 12.73 4.18 -3.50
C HIS A 88 11.30 3.66 -3.54
N LEU A 89 10.45 4.29 -4.35
CA LEU A 89 9.09 3.84 -4.63
C LEU A 89 8.99 3.41 -6.09
N LEU A 90 8.28 2.31 -6.34
CA LEU A 90 7.98 1.86 -7.70
C LEU A 90 6.53 2.19 -8.05
N LEU A 91 6.32 3.07 -9.03
CA LEU A 91 5.02 3.32 -9.63
C LEU A 91 4.71 2.20 -10.63
N CYS A 92 3.58 1.56 -10.43
CA CYS A 92 3.08 0.50 -11.31
C CYS A 92 1.78 0.90 -11.97
N ARG A 93 1.62 0.50 -13.23
CA ARG A 93 0.32 0.46 -13.91
C ARG A 93 -0.32 -0.90 -13.66
N LEU A 94 -1.55 -0.89 -13.18
CA LEU A 94 -2.28 -2.06 -12.71
C LEU A 94 -3.51 -2.29 -13.59
N ILE A 95 -3.73 -3.54 -13.99
CA ILE A 95 -4.98 -4.00 -14.60
C ILE A 95 -5.80 -4.62 -13.48
N LEU A 96 -6.82 -3.91 -12.98
CA LEU A 96 -7.65 -4.42 -11.89
C LEU A 96 -8.81 -5.31 -12.38
N GLY A 97 -9.23 -5.15 -13.64
CA GLY A 97 -10.42 -5.83 -14.16
C GLY A 97 -11.64 -5.57 -13.27
N LYS A 98 -12.36 -6.63 -12.89
CA LYS A 98 -13.43 -6.58 -11.89
C LYS A 98 -12.86 -6.91 -10.50
N PRO A 99 -12.62 -5.91 -9.63
CA PRO A 99 -12.13 -6.18 -8.29
C PRO A 99 -13.21 -6.77 -7.38
N GLU A 100 -12.79 -7.54 -6.39
CA GLU A 100 -13.59 -7.92 -5.22
C GLU A 100 -13.04 -7.25 -3.96
N GLN A 101 -13.92 -7.01 -3.00
CA GLN A 101 -13.49 -6.52 -1.69
C GLN A 101 -12.89 -7.67 -0.89
N ILE A 102 -11.67 -7.46 -0.38
CA ILE A 102 -10.99 -8.42 0.49
C ILE A 102 -10.94 -7.87 1.90
N VAL A 103 -11.48 -8.63 2.85
CA VAL A 103 -11.47 -8.27 4.27
C VAL A 103 -10.05 -8.37 4.82
N SER A 104 -9.73 -7.50 5.77
CA SER A 104 -8.47 -7.58 6.52
C SER A 104 -8.24 -8.95 7.15
N GLY A 105 -7.00 -9.40 7.15
CA GLY A 105 -6.59 -10.69 7.69
C GLY A 105 -7.02 -11.89 6.82
N SER A 106 -7.66 -11.65 5.68
CA SER A 106 -8.02 -12.72 4.74
C SER A 106 -6.76 -13.46 4.26
N LYS A 107 -6.87 -14.79 4.13
CA LYS A 107 -5.83 -15.66 3.56
C LYS A 107 -6.11 -16.07 2.12
N GLN A 108 -7.04 -15.39 1.47
CA GLN A 108 -7.40 -15.61 0.08
C GLN A 108 -6.20 -15.33 -0.84
N SER A 109 -5.83 -16.28 -1.68
CA SER A 109 -4.64 -16.22 -2.57
C SER A 109 -4.97 -16.22 -4.06
N TYR A 110 -6.27 -16.26 -4.39
CA TYR A 110 -6.83 -16.28 -5.74
C TYR A 110 -8.24 -15.66 -5.72
N PRO A 111 -8.83 -15.32 -6.87
CA PRO A 111 -10.17 -14.76 -6.91
C PRO A 111 -11.21 -15.70 -6.28
N SER A 112 -12.20 -15.17 -5.55
CA SER A 112 -13.26 -15.99 -4.96
C SER A 112 -14.16 -16.67 -6.00
N SER A 113 -14.19 -16.12 -7.22
CA SER A 113 -14.85 -16.71 -8.39
C SER A 113 -14.18 -16.26 -9.69
N SER A 114 -14.50 -16.92 -10.80
CA SER A 114 -14.02 -16.55 -12.14
C SER A 114 -14.43 -15.17 -12.63
N GLN A 115 -15.41 -14.55 -11.95
CA GLN A 115 -15.87 -13.20 -12.26
C GLN A 115 -14.89 -12.12 -11.80
N PHE A 116 -14.05 -12.39 -10.80
CA PHE A 116 -13.14 -11.41 -10.23
C PHE A 116 -11.71 -11.57 -10.76
N ASP A 117 -10.98 -10.46 -10.77
CA ASP A 117 -9.65 -10.36 -11.36
C ASP A 117 -8.58 -9.94 -10.34
N SER A 118 -8.95 -9.14 -9.33
CA SER A 118 -8.07 -8.56 -8.32
C SER A 118 -8.81 -8.27 -7.01
N GLY A 119 -8.07 -7.97 -5.95
CA GLY A 119 -8.62 -7.57 -4.65
C GLY A 119 -8.44 -6.08 -4.35
N VAL A 120 -9.38 -5.50 -3.61
CA VAL A 120 -9.31 -4.16 -3.03
C VAL A 120 -9.76 -4.16 -1.57
N ASP A 121 -9.33 -3.18 -0.78
CA ASP A 121 -9.80 -3.01 0.61
C ASP A 121 -11.23 -2.45 0.68
N ASP A 122 -11.59 -1.57 -0.25
CA ASP A 122 -12.92 -0.96 -0.37
C ASP A 122 -13.30 -0.79 -1.85
N LEU A 123 -14.56 -1.07 -2.21
CA LEU A 123 -15.02 -1.01 -3.61
C LEU A 123 -15.27 0.41 -4.11
N GLU A 124 -15.67 1.32 -3.22
CA GLU A 124 -16.01 2.70 -3.58
C GLU A 124 -14.76 3.59 -3.59
N ASN A 125 -13.93 3.45 -2.55
CA ASN A 125 -12.77 4.29 -2.29
C ASN A 125 -11.52 3.45 -1.97
N PRO A 126 -11.02 2.66 -2.94
CA PRO A 126 -9.91 1.74 -2.72
C PRO A 126 -8.62 2.50 -2.36
N ARG A 127 -7.95 2.06 -1.30
CA ARG A 127 -6.63 2.58 -0.88
C ARG A 127 -5.54 1.55 -1.07
N LYS A 128 -5.87 0.27 -1.01
CA LYS A 128 -4.97 -0.86 -1.21
C LYS A 128 -5.48 -1.74 -2.35
N TYR A 129 -4.55 -2.25 -3.13
CA TYR A 129 -4.80 -3.20 -4.21
C TYR A 129 -4.05 -4.49 -3.93
N VAL A 130 -4.66 -5.61 -4.27
CA VAL A 130 -4.04 -6.94 -4.19
C VAL A 130 -4.14 -7.61 -5.54
N ILE A 131 -2.98 -7.91 -6.12
CA ILE A 131 -2.88 -8.68 -7.36
C ILE A 131 -2.40 -10.09 -7.03
N TRP A 132 -3.16 -11.09 -7.48
CA TRP A 132 -2.87 -12.49 -7.21
C TRP A 132 -1.54 -12.93 -7.81
N SER A 133 -0.89 -13.89 -7.15
CA SER A 133 0.42 -14.40 -7.59
C SER A 133 0.39 -15.01 -9.00
N SER A 134 -0.74 -15.61 -9.39
CA SER A 134 -0.95 -16.20 -10.72
C SER A 134 -1.01 -15.16 -11.85
N THR A 135 -1.33 -13.90 -11.55
CA THR A 135 -1.52 -12.84 -12.55
C THR A 135 -0.56 -11.66 -12.37
N MET A 136 0.28 -11.64 -11.33
CA MET A 136 1.12 -10.49 -10.96
C MET A 136 1.98 -9.94 -12.11
N ASN A 137 2.62 -10.78 -12.92
CA ASN A 137 3.49 -10.32 -14.01
C ASN A 137 2.74 -9.96 -15.30
N SER A 138 1.46 -10.30 -15.37
CA SER A 138 0.57 -9.94 -16.49
C SER A 138 -0.20 -8.65 -16.18
N TYR A 139 -0.60 -8.45 -14.92
CA TYR A 139 -1.48 -7.35 -14.51
C TYR A 139 -0.73 -6.19 -13.86
N ILE A 140 0.55 -6.37 -13.50
CA ILE A 140 1.39 -5.30 -12.98
C ILE A 140 2.48 -4.97 -13.99
N LEU A 141 2.52 -3.72 -14.43
CA LEU A 141 3.60 -3.17 -15.22
C LEU A 141 4.38 -2.12 -14.40
N PRO A 142 5.63 -2.43 -13.99
CA PRO A 142 6.56 -1.45 -13.47
C PRO A 142 6.75 -0.29 -14.47
N SER A 143 6.51 0.94 -14.02
CA SER A 143 6.47 2.13 -14.88
C SER A 143 7.63 3.09 -14.57
N HIS A 144 7.71 3.59 -13.33
CA HIS A 144 8.72 4.58 -12.92
C HIS A 144 9.24 4.28 -11.52
N VAL A 145 10.52 4.54 -11.27
CA VAL A 145 11.10 4.53 -9.93
C VAL A 145 11.27 5.96 -9.44
N VAL A 146 10.70 6.28 -8.28
CA VAL A 146 10.85 7.58 -7.62
C VAL A 146 11.80 7.41 -6.45
N SER A 147 12.94 8.08 -6.52
CA SER A 147 13.99 8.03 -5.49
C SER A 147 14.06 9.38 -4.79
N PHE A 148 13.99 9.38 -3.46
CA PHE A 148 13.95 10.62 -2.68
C PHE A 148 14.58 10.45 -1.30
N LYS A 149 15.13 11.54 -0.76
CA LYS A 149 15.50 11.63 0.66
C LYS A 149 14.42 12.42 1.39
N SER A 150 13.98 11.92 2.54
CA SER A 150 13.09 12.70 3.41
C SER A 150 13.59 12.69 4.85
N PRO A 151 14.21 13.80 5.30
CA PRO A 151 14.67 13.93 6.69
C PRO A 151 13.53 13.83 7.70
N ARG A 152 12.32 14.26 7.31
CA ARG A 152 11.14 14.35 8.19
C ARG A 152 10.40 13.02 8.36
N LEU A 153 10.43 12.14 7.35
CA LEU A 153 9.76 10.83 7.45
C LEU A 153 10.49 9.85 8.38
N ARG A 154 11.75 10.11 8.74
CA ARG A 154 12.49 9.32 9.74
C ARG A 154 11.86 9.35 11.14
N GLY A 155 11.15 10.43 11.48
CA GLY A 155 10.57 10.64 12.81
C GLY A 155 9.18 10.03 13.03
N LEU A 156 8.49 9.57 11.98
CA LEU A 156 7.11 9.07 12.05
C LEU A 156 7.02 7.55 12.27
N ILE A 157 8.09 6.79 12.00
CA ILE A 157 8.11 5.32 12.07
C ILE A 157 8.56 4.82 13.46
N ARG A 158 9.16 5.68 14.29
CA ARG A 158 9.74 5.29 15.59
C ARG A 158 8.72 5.25 16.73
N GLY A 159 7.66 4.48 16.54
CA GLY A 159 6.84 3.95 17.63
C GLY A 159 7.50 2.72 18.24
N GLY A 160 8.64 2.89 18.90
CA GLY A 160 9.35 1.78 19.54
C GLY A 160 10.82 2.09 19.85
N GLY A 161 11.07 2.58 21.06
CA GLY A 161 12.37 2.52 21.76
C GLY A 161 13.51 3.40 21.23
N GLY A 162 13.97 4.32 22.07
CA GLY A 162 15.29 4.95 21.94
C GLY A 162 15.25 6.48 21.93
N LEU A 163 15.45 7.06 23.12
CA LEU A 163 15.63 8.50 23.37
C LEU A 163 16.69 9.10 22.42
N GLY A 164 16.27 10.08 21.62
CA GLY A 164 17.13 10.79 20.67
C GLY A 164 16.54 12.12 20.24
N ARG A 165 16.31 13.00 21.23
CA ARG A 165 16.17 14.47 21.19
C ARG A 165 15.80 15.09 19.82
N VAL A 166 14.49 15.27 19.60
CA VAL A 166 13.91 16.14 18.58
C VAL A 166 13.90 17.59 19.10
N ARG A 167 14.41 18.56 18.34
CA ARG A 167 14.38 20.00 18.68
C ARG A 167 13.15 20.75 18.13
N SER A 168 12.06 20.02 17.89
CA SER A 168 10.70 20.57 17.77
C SER A 168 9.81 19.79 18.73
N PRO A 169 8.99 20.45 19.57
CA PRO A 169 8.23 19.76 20.61
C PRO A 169 7.11 18.94 19.99
N CYS A 170 7.44 17.70 19.61
CA CYS A 170 6.42 16.68 19.35
C CYS A 170 6.11 16.03 20.71
N VAL A 171 4.86 16.16 21.15
CA VAL A 171 4.37 15.49 22.36
C VAL A 171 3.80 14.13 21.99
N SER A 172 3.90 13.14 22.89
CA SER A 172 3.24 11.85 22.66
C SER A 172 1.73 12.05 22.54
N PHE A 173 1.05 11.18 21.79
CA PHE A 173 -0.41 11.28 21.65
C PHE A 173 -1.12 11.29 23.00
N SER A 174 -0.66 10.49 23.97
CA SER A 174 -1.17 10.49 25.34
C SER A 174 -1.00 11.84 26.04
N VAL A 175 0.12 12.54 25.83
CA VAL A 175 0.36 13.89 26.36
C VAL A 175 -0.52 14.92 25.66
N LEU A 176 -0.67 14.82 24.33
CA LEU A 176 -1.60 15.67 23.57
C LEU A 176 -3.04 15.52 24.06
N ILE A 177 -3.52 14.28 24.23
CA ILE A 177 -4.86 13.98 24.75
C ILE A 177 -5.03 14.51 26.17
N SER A 178 -4.02 14.36 27.03
CA SER A 178 -4.06 14.91 28.40
C SER A 178 -4.10 16.44 28.43
N LEU A 179 -3.48 17.11 27.44
CA LEU A 179 -3.57 18.56 27.30
C LEU A 179 -4.95 18.97 26.78
N LEU A 180 -5.47 18.28 25.76
CA LEU A 180 -6.79 18.54 25.21
C LEU A 180 -7.91 18.29 26.23
N SER A 181 -7.77 17.26 27.08
CA SER A 181 -8.75 16.95 28.12
C SER A 181 -8.84 18.03 29.21
N LYS A 182 -7.83 18.89 29.34
CA LYS A 182 -7.84 20.04 30.24
C LYS A 182 -8.47 21.29 29.60
N SER A 183 -8.61 21.31 28.29
CA SER A 183 -9.07 22.49 27.52
C SER A 183 -10.41 22.28 26.81
N LEU A 184 -10.88 21.04 26.69
CA LEU A 184 -12.13 20.67 26.02
C LEU A 184 -13.12 20.06 27.01
N ASP A 185 -14.41 20.30 26.78
CA ASP A 185 -15.50 19.66 27.50
C ASP A 185 -15.61 18.15 27.16
N PRO A 186 -16.19 17.33 28.06
CA PRO A 186 -16.27 15.88 27.87
C PRO A 186 -16.91 15.41 26.55
N PRO A 187 -17.99 16.03 26.03
CA PRO A 187 -18.55 15.69 24.72
C PRO A 187 -17.54 15.83 23.56
N ARG A 188 -16.80 16.94 23.51
CA ARG A 188 -15.81 17.18 22.45
C ARG A 188 -14.59 16.27 22.59
N MET A 189 -14.17 16.01 23.83
CA MET A 189 -13.09 15.07 24.11
C MET A 189 -13.48 13.64 23.68
N HIS A 190 -14.74 13.25 23.88
CA HIS A 190 -15.27 11.96 23.46
C HIS A 190 -15.26 11.80 21.93
N VAL A 191 -15.58 12.85 21.17
CA VAL A 191 -15.46 12.82 19.70
C VAL A 191 -14.02 12.58 19.27
N VAL A 192 -13.06 13.30 19.86
CA VAL A 192 -11.62 13.16 19.53
C VAL A 192 -11.11 11.75 19.83
N LEU A 193 -11.47 11.18 20.98
CA LEU A 193 -11.08 9.82 21.35
C LEU A 193 -11.75 8.79 20.44
N ARG A 194 -13.05 8.94 20.15
CA ARG A 194 -13.77 8.06 19.23
C ARG A 194 -13.17 8.09 17.83
N THR A 195 -12.88 9.27 17.28
CA THR A 195 -12.23 9.40 15.97
C THR A 195 -10.83 8.78 15.96
N TYR A 196 -10.10 8.86 17.08
CA TYR A 196 -8.80 8.21 17.20
C TYR A 196 -8.90 6.69 17.31
N ASP A 197 -9.85 6.18 18.08
CA ASP A 197 -10.11 4.75 18.19
C ASP A 197 -10.62 4.19 16.87
N ASP A 198 -11.51 4.91 16.16
CA ASP A 198 -11.92 4.60 14.80
C ASP A 198 -10.69 4.57 13.88
N PHE A 199 -9.81 5.57 13.93
CA PHE A 199 -8.56 5.59 13.16
C PHE A 199 -7.61 4.42 13.49
N ARG A 200 -7.56 3.99 14.76
CA ARG A 200 -6.75 2.84 15.18
C ARG A 200 -7.35 1.52 14.73
N VAL A 201 -8.67 1.39 14.81
CA VAL A 201 -9.42 0.24 14.31
C VAL A 201 -9.31 0.16 12.79
N TRP A 202 -9.33 1.30 12.08
CA TRP A 202 -9.08 1.40 10.63
C TRP A 202 -7.64 1.11 10.19
N ASN A 203 -6.69 1.01 11.12
CA ASN A 203 -5.31 0.58 10.84
C ASN A 203 -4.99 -0.81 11.42
N LEU A 204 -5.96 -1.44 12.08
CA LEU A 204 -5.93 -2.83 12.58
C LEU A 204 -7.00 -3.70 11.89
N LEU A 205 -7.71 -3.12 10.93
CA LEU A 205 -8.45 -3.72 9.82
C LEU A 205 -7.79 -3.23 8.52
#